data_AF-A0A9Q3D021-F1
#
_entry.id   AF-A0A9Q3D021-F1
#
_cell.length_a   1.000
_cell.length_b   1.000
_cell.length_c   1.000
_cell.angle_alpha   90.00
_cell.angle_beta   90.00
_cell.angle_gamma   90.00
#
_symmetry.space_group_name_H-M   'P 1'
#
loop_
_entity.id
_entity.type
_entity.pdbx_description
1 polymer ?
#
loop_
_entity_poly.entity_id
_entity_poly.type
_entity_poly.pdbx_seq_one_letter_code
_entity_poly.pdbx_strand_id
1 'polypeptide(L)'
;MIHDSGASRSMVGNLKLLMDSKPINTKRNTLSGTFSVTHMDKLNFSGTILYPVYYCPDGKSNLIYQSQLEDHGLRRYRKNKIIIIQSVDRIIKVFQ
;
A
#
# COMPACT_ATOMS: atom_id res chain seq x y z
N MET A 1 3.53 -0.02 8.93
CA MET A 1 3.02 -0.34 7.58
C MET A 1 3.09 -1.84 7.41
N ILE A 2 2.03 -2.45 6.91
CA ILE A 2 1.86 -3.90 6.85
C ILE A 2 1.95 -4.33 5.38
N HIS A 3 2.58 -5.47 5.13
CA HIS A 3 2.50 -6.16 3.85
C HIS A 3 1.26 -7.06 3.86
N ASP A 4 0.38 -6.90 2.88
CA ASP A 4 -0.85 -7.69 2.78
C ASP A 4 -1.02 -8.25 1.36
N SER A 5 -0.90 -9.58 1.23
CA SER A 5 -1.14 -10.26 -0.05
C SER A 5 -2.61 -10.53 -0.35
N GLY A 6 -3.51 -10.41 0.64
CA GLY A 6 -4.95 -10.59 0.49
C GLY A 6 -5.72 -9.28 0.28
N ALA A 7 -5.08 -8.13 0.50
CA ALA A 7 -5.65 -6.83 0.13
C ALA A 7 -5.88 -6.74 -1.39
N SER A 8 -6.74 -5.83 -1.84
CA SER A 8 -6.96 -5.55 -3.26
C SER A 8 -6.32 -4.24 -3.73
N ARG A 9 -5.96 -3.38 -2.77
CA ARG A 9 -5.38 -2.04 -2.96
C ARG A 9 -4.52 -1.66 -1.75
N SER A 10 -3.45 -0.92 -1.98
CA SER A 10 -2.69 -0.29 -0.90
C SER A 10 -3.48 0.86 -0.29
N MET A 11 -3.35 1.03 1.02
CA MET A 11 -4.02 2.12 1.72
C MET A 11 -3.17 2.71 2.85
N VAL A 12 -3.41 3.98 3.13
CA VAL A 12 -2.81 4.73 4.22
C VAL A 12 -3.90 5.40 5.06
N GLY A 13 -3.69 5.46 6.38
CA GLY A 13 -4.51 6.18 7.34
C GLY A 13 -4.01 7.60 7.64
N ASN A 14 -2.91 8.04 7.00
CA ASN A 14 -2.43 9.42 7.10
C ASN A 14 -2.31 10.04 5.71
N LEU A 15 -3.13 11.07 5.45
CA LEU A 15 -3.18 11.76 4.16
C LEU A 15 -1.83 12.38 3.78
N LYS A 16 -1.02 12.82 4.76
CA LYS A 16 0.30 13.44 4.52
C LYS A 16 1.32 12.47 3.91
N LEU A 17 1.02 11.17 3.85
CA LEU A 17 1.86 10.19 3.17
C LEU A 17 1.62 10.15 1.65
N LEU A 18 0.50 10.70 1.18
CA LEU A 18 0.21 10.82 -0.24
C LEU A 18 0.85 12.09 -0.81
N MET A 19 1.37 11.98 -2.02
CA MET A 19 1.87 13.10 -2.81
C MET A 19 0.75 13.60 -3.71
N ASP A 20 0.54 14.92 -3.77
CA ASP A 20 -0.41 15.59 -4.67
C ASP A 20 -1.88 15.18 -4.52
N SER A 21 -2.30 14.78 -3.31
CA SER A 21 -3.55 14.07 -3.07
C SER A 21 -4.80 14.68 -3.70
N LYS A 22 -5.46 13.92 -4.59
CA LYS A 22 -6.76 14.30 -5.13
C LYS A 22 -7.92 13.74 -4.29
N PRO A 23 -8.94 14.56 -3.97
CA PRO A 23 -10.12 14.09 -3.28
C PRO A 23 -10.92 13.15 -4.17
N ILE A 24 -11.40 12.07 -3.58
CA ILE A 24 -12.38 11.15 -4.16
C ILE A 24 -13.46 10.85 -3.13
N ASN A 25 -14.60 10.32 -3.53
CA ASN A 25 -15.62 9.89 -2.57
C ASN A 25 -16.16 8.53 -2.96
N THR A 26 -15.55 7.48 -2.41
CA THR A 26 -15.96 6.10 -2.70
C THR A 26 -15.96 5.28 -1.43
N LYS A 27 -16.81 4.25 -1.40
CA LYS A 27 -16.85 3.27 -0.34
C LYS A 27 -16.28 1.96 -0.86
N ARG A 28 -15.52 1.28 -0.01
CA ARG A 28 -14.89 -0.01 -0.32
C ARG A 28 -15.28 -1.03 0.71
N ASN A 29 -15.56 -2.25 0.25
CA ASN A 29 -15.92 -3.37 1.12
C ASN A 29 -14.66 -4.19 1.44
N THR A 30 -14.51 -4.57 2.70
CA THR A 30 -13.60 -5.62 3.19
C THR A 30 -14.43 -6.79 3.71
N LEU A 31 -13.74 -7.85 4.13
CA LEU A 31 -14.33 -8.93 4.90
C LEU A 31 -14.93 -8.47 6.25
N SER A 32 -14.45 -7.35 6.80
CA SER A 32 -14.84 -6.84 8.12
C SER A 32 -15.85 -5.69 8.07
N GLY A 33 -16.27 -5.25 6.88
CA GLY A 33 -17.26 -4.18 6.72
C GLY A 33 -16.96 -3.26 5.53
N THR A 34 -17.57 -2.08 5.54
CA THR A 34 -17.37 -1.07 4.49
C THR A 34 -16.62 0.12 5.08
N PHE A 35 -15.63 0.64 4.37
CA PHE A 35 -14.88 1.83 4.77
C PHE A 35 -14.92 2.91 3.69
N SER A 36 -14.78 4.15 4.13
CA SER A 36 -14.76 5.31 3.24
C SER A 36 -13.33 5.58 2.75
N VAL A 37 -13.20 5.84 1.46
CA VAL A 37 -11.96 6.33 0.84
C VAL A 37 -12.21 7.74 0.35
N THR A 38 -11.47 8.68 0.92
CA THR A 38 -11.69 10.12 0.67
C THR A 38 -10.64 10.73 -0.24
N HIS A 39 -9.47 10.11 -0.41
CA HIS A 39 -8.43 10.57 -1.32
C HIS A 39 -7.72 9.38 -1.96
N MET A 40 -7.13 9.60 -3.14
CA MET A 40 -6.33 8.61 -3.84
C MET A 40 -5.18 9.29 -4.56
N ASP A 41 -3.96 8.85 -4.27
CA ASP A 41 -2.80 9.37 -4.99
C ASP A 41 -1.53 8.51 -4.86
N LYS A 42 -0.40 9.09 -5.26
CA LYS A 42 0.92 8.50 -5.24
C LYS A 42 1.46 8.41 -3.80
N LEU A 43 2.14 7.31 -3.50
CA LEU A 43 2.89 7.13 -2.26
C LEU A 43 4.37 6.91 -2.60
N ASN A 44 5.27 7.62 -1.93
CA ASN A 44 6.69 7.29 -1.97
C ASN A 44 7.00 6.15 -0.99
N PHE A 45 7.19 4.95 -1.53
CA PHE A 45 7.56 3.76 -0.78
C PHE A 45 9.05 3.49 -0.95
N SER A 46 9.86 4.03 -0.02
CA SER A 46 11.32 3.84 0.01
C SER A 46 12.01 4.17 -1.34
N GLY A 47 11.58 5.25 -2.00
CA GLY A 47 12.12 5.69 -3.29
C GLY A 47 11.42 5.09 -4.51
N THR A 48 10.43 4.21 -4.32
CA THR A 48 9.54 3.74 -5.40
C THR A 48 8.19 4.42 -5.28
N ILE A 49 7.73 5.05 -6.37
CA ILE A 49 6.41 5.68 -6.39
C ILE A 49 5.36 4.63 -6.69
N LEU A 50 4.42 4.42 -5.76
CA LEU A 50 3.29 3.53 -5.93
C LEU A 50 2.04 4.34 -6.28
N TYR A 51 1.28 3.91 -7.28
CA TYR A 51 0.00 4.49 -7.66
C TYR A 51 -0.95 3.43 -8.22
N PRO A 52 -2.27 3.49 -7.93
CA PRO A 52 -2.94 4.38 -6.97
C PRO A 52 -2.85 3.86 -5.52
N VAL A 53 -2.72 4.75 -4.54
CA VAL A 53 -2.82 4.41 -3.10
C VAL A 53 -3.98 5.18 -2.47
N TYR A 54 -4.78 4.48 -1.68
CA TYR A 54 -6.01 5.02 -1.09
C TYR A 54 -5.76 5.62 0.28
N TYR A 55 -6.37 6.77 0.56
CA TYR A 55 -6.47 7.29 1.90
C TYR A 55 -7.78 6.83 2.53
N CYS A 56 -7.66 6.06 3.61
CA CYS A 56 -8.76 5.56 4.41
C CYS A 56 -8.66 6.16 5.82
N PRO A 57 -9.40 7.22 6.16
CA PRO A 57 -9.32 7.87 7.48
C PRO A 57 -9.67 6.90 8.62
N ASP A 58 -10.60 5.97 8.38
CA ASP A 58 -11.03 4.96 9.36
C ASP A 58 -10.12 3.70 9.37
N GLY A 59 -9.05 3.72 8.57
CA GLY A 59 -8.17 2.59 8.38
C GLY A 59 -7.27 2.37 9.60
N LYS A 60 -7.34 1.19 10.22
CA LYS A 60 -6.55 0.86 11.42
C LYS A 60 -5.04 0.81 11.17
N SER A 61 -4.59 0.64 9.93
CA SER A 61 -3.18 0.49 9.59
C SER A 61 -2.91 0.86 8.14
N ASN A 62 -1.72 1.42 7.88
CA ASN A 62 -1.19 1.55 6.52
C ASN A 62 -0.81 0.16 6.02
N LEU A 63 -1.28 -0.22 4.84
CA LEU A 63 -0.90 -1.47 4.21
C LEU A 63 -0.52 -1.29 2.74
N ILE A 64 0.34 -2.18 2.28
CA ILE A 64 0.77 -2.27 0.90
C ILE A 64 0.31 -3.60 0.34
N TYR A 65 -0.38 -3.52 -0.80
CA TYR A 65 -0.85 -4.68 -1.54
C TYR A 65 0.27 -5.30 -2.38
N GLN A 66 0.40 -6.61 -2.29
CA GLN A 66 1.42 -7.37 -3.00
C GLN A 66 1.41 -7.16 -4.53
N SER A 67 0.27 -7.36 -5.20
CA SER A 67 0.29 -7.29 -6.68
C SER A 67 0.59 -5.89 -7.18
N GLN A 68 0.23 -4.85 -6.42
CA GLN A 68 0.64 -3.49 -6.77
C GLN A 68 2.17 -3.32 -6.74
N LEU A 69 2.86 -3.94 -5.78
CA LEU A 69 4.33 -3.91 -5.76
C LEU A 69 4.90 -4.56 -7.02
N GLU A 70 4.34 -5.70 -7.44
CA GLU A 70 4.74 -6.42 -8.65
C GLU A 70 4.48 -5.61 -9.92
N ASP A 71 3.32 -4.96 -10.03
CA ASP A 71 2.97 -4.07 -11.13
C ASP A 71 3.95 -2.88 -11.25
N HIS A 72 4.58 -2.48 -10.14
CA HIS A 72 5.60 -1.43 -10.09
C HIS A 72 7.03 -1.98 -10.17
N GLY A 73 7.20 -3.22 -10.62
CA GLY A 73 8.50 -3.85 -10.85
C GLY A 73 9.22 -4.33 -9.60
N LEU A 74 8.55 -4.36 -8.45
CA LEU A 74 9.11 -4.86 -7.20
C LEU A 74 8.78 -6.33 -7.01
N ARG A 75 9.75 -7.08 -6.49
CA ARG A 75 9.61 -8.53 -6.25
C ARG A 75 9.52 -8.81 -4.76
N ARG A 76 8.66 -9.77 -4.41
CA ARG A 76 8.57 -10.30 -3.06
C ARG A 76 9.37 -11.58 -2.92
N TYR A 77 10.24 -11.62 -1.92
CA TYR A 77 10.92 -12.81 -1.45
C TYR A 77 10.46 -13.11 -0.04
N ARG A 78 10.04 -14.35 0.21
CA ARG A 78 9.66 -14.81 1.56
C ARG A 78 10.72 -15.78 2.06
N LYS A 79 11.29 -15.48 3.22
CA LYS A 79 12.18 -16.38 3.95
C LYS A 79 11.66 -16.53 5.37
N ASN A 80 11.12 -17.70 5.71
CA ASN A 80 10.45 -17.96 6.98
C ASN A 80 9.31 -16.96 7.23
N LYS A 81 9.39 -16.21 8.34
CA LYS A 81 8.43 -15.16 8.72
C LYS A 81 8.76 -13.78 8.11
N ILE A 82 9.90 -13.65 7.43
CA ILE A 82 10.35 -12.37 6.87
C ILE A 82 9.89 -12.24 5.42
N ILE A 83 9.33 -11.08 5.09
CA ILE A 83 8.98 -10.69 3.73
C ILE A 83 9.93 -9.57 3.29
N ILE A 84 10.66 -9.80 2.21
CA ILE A 84 11.60 -8.85 1.61
C ILE A 84 10.99 -8.36 0.30
N ILE A 85 10.88 -7.04 0.16
CA ILE A 85 10.53 -6.38 -1.09
C ILE A 85 11.79 -5.77 -1.67
N GLN A 86 12.09 -6.11 -2.92
CA GLN A 86 13.28 -5.62 -3.62
C GLN A 86 12.96 -5.16 -5.04
N SER A 87 13.71 -4.20 -5.55
CA SER A 87 13.83 -3.92 -6.98
C SER A 87 14.87 -4.86 -7.59
N VAL A 88 15.24 -4.62 -8.85
CA VAL A 88 16.27 -5.39 -9.56
C VAL A 88 17.63 -5.29 -8.86
N ASP A 89 17.93 -4.14 -8.27
CA ASP A 89 19.26 -3.73 -7.82
C ASP A 89 19.39 -3.52 -6.30
N ARG A 90 18.27 -3.43 -5.56
CA ARG A 90 18.31 -3.14 -4.11
C ARG A 90 17.11 -3.70 -3.33
N ILE A 91 17.32 -3.88 -2.03
CA ILE A 91 16.24 -4.13 -1.07
C ILE A 91 15.54 -2.80 -0.78
N ILE A 92 14.21 -2.79 -0.94
CA ILE A 92 13.35 -1.61 -0.73
C ILE A 92 12.79 -1.59 0.69
N LYS A 93 12.33 -2.75 1.18
CA LYS A 93 11.75 -2.88 2.51
C LYS A 93 11.81 -4.33 3.00
N VAL A 94 11.93 -4.49 4.32
CA VAL A 94 11.79 -5.77 5.01
C VAL A 94 10.63 -5.66 6.00
N PHE A 95 9.72 -6.63 5.97
CA PHE A 95 8.62 -6.79 6.92
C PHE A 95 8.89 -8.04 7.78
N GLN A 96 8.61 -7.93 9.08
CA GLN A 96 8.77 -8.98 10.10
C GLN A 96 7.42 -9.41 10.65
#